data_AF-A0A9P5VS52-F1
#
_entry.id   AF-A0A9P5VS52-F1
#
_cell.length_a   1.000
_cell.length_b   1.000
_cell.length_c   1.000
_cell.angle_alpha   90.00
_cell.angle_beta   90.00
_cell.angle_gamma   90.00
#
_symmetry.space_group_name_H-M   'P 1'
#
loop_
_entity.id
_entity.type
_entity.pdbx_description
1 polymer ?
#
loop_
_entity_poly.entity_id
_entity_poly.type
_entity_poly.pdbx_seq_one_letter_code
_entity_poly.pdbx_strand_id
1 'polypeptide(L)'
;MAEKRKEVRYIAQKFANAILADASPYVISPDGLQALNAFLDELLFILVDTAKGLETTRIKAAVYQTFPTALGKNAIVEAELEAKSYIDMGGKDTVNNQGPGQSNASVFNADSDESRVEQVFEQFRAKCQYYSKLGERLGSPAGSPSNSMVVPTLIAIYVTAVLEHVAEYVLQIASTVADRQDHADMITVREIYVALQEDRQIEQTFETMILKSQLQKRFRNSLIMPGTGSK
;
A
#
# COMPACT_ATOMS: atom_id res chain seq x y z
N MET A 1 2.17 -28.24 -0.08
CA MET A 1 1.29 -27.61 -1.08
C MET A 1 1.47 -26.11 -0.94
N ALA A 2 2.02 -25.44 -1.95
CA ALA A 2 2.24 -24.00 -1.90
C ALA A 2 0.87 -23.32 -1.95
N GLU A 3 0.44 -22.75 -0.83
CA GLU A 3 -0.71 -21.87 -0.79
C GLU A 3 -0.48 -20.77 -1.83
N LYS A 4 -1.36 -20.72 -2.81
CA LYS A 4 -1.31 -19.77 -3.92
C LYS A 4 -1.46 -18.40 -3.26
N ARG A 5 -0.35 -17.67 -3.05
CA ARG A 5 -0.39 -16.32 -2.47
C ARG A 5 -1.47 -15.53 -3.23
N LYS A 6 -2.50 -15.12 -2.51
CA LYS A 6 -3.60 -14.34 -3.06
C LYS A 6 -2.98 -13.10 -3.70
N GLU A 7 -3.29 -12.87 -4.97
CA GLU A 7 -2.71 -11.76 -5.71
C GLU A 7 -3.13 -10.44 -5.06
N VAL A 8 -2.15 -9.64 -4.66
CA VAL A 8 -2.38 -8.36 -3.99
C VAL A 8 -2.49 -7.27 -5.05
N ARG A 9 -3.64 -6.59 -5.06
CA ARG A 9 -3.98 -5.57 -6.05
C ARG A 9 -4.54 -4.32 -5.38
N TYR A 10 -3.67 -3.47 -4.87
CA TYR A 10 -4.05 -2.12 -4.44
C TYR A 10 -4.19 -1.20 -5.64
N ILE A 11 -3.26 -1.29 -6.60
CA ILE A 11 -3.25 -0.48 -7.81
C ILE A 11 -3.43 -1.37 -9.04
N ALA A 12 -4.37 -1.02 -9.91
CA ALA A 12 -4.58 -1.68 -11.18
C ALA A 12 -3.76 -1.02 -12.30
N GLN A 13 -3.38 -1.82 -13.29
CA GLN A 13 -2.55 -1.41 -14.42
C GLN A 13 -3.06 -0.15 -15.14
N LYS A 14 -4.37 -0.09 -15.39
CA LYS A 14 -5.00 1.06 -16.07
C LYS A 14 -4.86 2.37 -15.29
N PHE A 15 -4.92 2.31 -13.96
CA PHE A 15 -4.84 3.50 -13.11
C PHE A 15 -3.39 3.93 -12.92
N ALA A 16 -2.46 2.97 -12.75
CA ALA A 16 -1.03 3.28 -12.74
C ALA A 16 -0.59 3.96 -14.05
N ASN A 17 -1.03 3.43 -15.21
CA ASN A 17 -0.75 4.04 -16.51
C ASN A 17 -1.42 5.41 -16.68
N ALA A 18 -2.61 5.64 -16.12
CA ALA A 18 -3.26 6.94 -16.16
C ALA A 18 -2.48 7.99 -15.37
N ILE A 19 -2.03 7.64 -14.15
CA ILE A 19 -1.18 8.51 -13.32
C ILE A 19 0.13 8.85 -14.05
N LEU A 20 0.76 7.84 -14.68
CA LEU A 20 1.99 8.05 -15.43
C LEU A 20 1.79 8.93 -16.66
N ALA A 21 0.66 8.77 -17.38
CA ALA A 21 0.36 9.55 -18.58
C ALA A 21 0.22 11.06 -18.31
N ASP A 22 -0.16 11.44 -17.08
CA ASP A 22 -0.26 12.85 -16.68
C ASP A 22 1.12 13.50 -16.49
N ALA A 23 2.16 12.70 -16.23
CA ALA A 23 3.50 13.19 -15.88
C ALA A 23 4.60 12.80 -16.87
N SER A 24 4.39 11.77 -17.69
CA SER A 24 5.45 11.10 -18.45
C SER A 24 4.93 10.32 -19.67
N PRO A 25 5.78 10.00 -20.65
CA PRO A 25 5.41 9.16 -21.79
C PRO A 25 5.41 7.65 -21.45
N TYR A 26 5.78 7.27 -20.23
CA TYR A 26 6.01 5.88 -19.87
C TYR A 26 4.73 5.15 -19.46
N VAL A 27 4.73 3.85 -19.72
CA VAL A 27 3.75 2.91 -19.14
C VAL A 27 4.46 2.00 -18.16
N ILE A 28 3.76 1.48 -17.16
CA ILE A 28 4.33 0.48 -16.24
C ILE A 28 4.16 -0.93 -16.81
N SER A 29 5.19 -1.76 -16.72
CA SER A 29 5.12 -3.18 -17.06
C SER A 29 4.35 -3.98 -15.99
N PRO A 30 3.80 -5.15 -16.32
CA PRO A 30 3.11 -5.99 -15.33
C PRO A 30 3.99 -6.37 -14.13
N ASP A 31 5.27 -6.67 -14.36
CA ASP A 31 6.22 -7.00 -13.29
C ASP A 31 6.55 -5.78 -12.43
N GLY A 32 6.68 -4.59 -13.03
CA GLY A 32 6.84 -3.32 -12.30
C GLY A 32 5.63 -3.03 -11.41
N LEU A 33 4.43 -3.23 -11.93
CA LEU A 33 3.19 -3.07 -11.16
C LEU A 33 3.10 -4.09 -10.02
N GLN A 34 3.54 -5.32 -10.25
CA GLN A 34 3.63 -6.34 -9.20
C GLN A 34 4.60 -5.93 -8.09
N ALA A 35 5.76 -5.35 -8.45
CA ALA A 35 6.72 -4.84 -7.48
C ALA A 35 6.14 -3.68 -6.65
N LEU A 36 5.42 -2.75 -7.30
CA LEU A 36 4.73 -1.66 -6.61
C LEU A 36 3.66 -2.18 -5.64
N ASN A 37 2.80 -3.10 -6.07
CA ASN A 37 1.78 -3.67 -5.19
C ASN A 37 2.37 -4.48 -4.03
N ALA A 38 3.51 -5.16 -4.24
CA ALA A 38 4.22 -5.85 -3.17
C ALA A 38 4.81 -4.87 -2.15
N PHE A 39 5.31 -3.72 -2.60
CA PHE A 39 5.78 -2.64 -1.73
C PHE A 39 4.66 -2.08 -0.87
N LEU A 40 3.49 -1.81 -1.46
CA LEU A 40 2.32 -1.33 -0.72
C LEU A 40 1.80 -2.36 0.29
N ASP A 41 1.91 -3.65 -0.02
CA ASP A 41 1.49 -4.73 0.88
C ASP A 41 2.36 -4.81 2.13
N GLU A 42 3.68 -4.72 1.96
CA GLU A 42 4.61 -4.71 3.07
C GLU A 42 4.54 -3.39 3.86
N LEU A 43 4.34 -2.26 3.17
CA LEU A 43 4.07 -0.98 3.82
C LEU A 43 2.82 -1.07 4.71
N LEU A 44 1.74 -1.67 4.21
CA LEU A 44 0.54 -1.87 5.02
C LEU A 44 0.84 -2.68 6.29
N PHE A 45 1.61 -3.76 6.18
CA PHE A 45 2.02 -4.55 7.35
C PHE A 45 2.79 -3.69 8.36
N ILE A 46 3.79 -2.93 7.89
CA ILE A 46 4.58 -2.02 8.75
C ILE A 46 3.69 -1.00 9.45
N LEU A 47 2.72 -0.40 8.76
CA LEU A 47 1.81 0.56 9.37
C LEU A 47 0.94 -0.08 10.46
N VAL A 48 0.43 -1.29 10.23
CA VAL A 48 -0.40 -2.01 11.21
C VAL A 48 0.43 -2.42 12.43
N ASP A 49 1.64 -2.95 12.22
CA ASP A 49 2.55 -3.36 13.28
C ASP A 49 3.08 -2.17 14.09
N THR A 50 3.33 -1.03 13.44
CA THR A 50 3.78 0.20 14.10
C THR A 50 2.66 0.87 14.89
N ALA A 51 1.43 0.92 14.35
CA ALA A 51 0.31 1.60 14.99
C ALA A 51 -0.17 0.87 16.26
N LYS A 52 -0.14 -0.47 16.24
CA LYS A 52 -0.64 -1.36 17.31
C LYS A 52 -2.05 -1.04 17.82
N GLY A 53 -2.83 -0.32 17.02
CA GLY A 53 -4.18 0.16 17.34
C GLY A 53 -4.92 0.64 16.11
N LEU A 54 -6.24 0.83 16.25
CA LEU A 54 -7.17 1.17 15.15
C LEU A 54 -7.70 2.59 15.26
N GLU A 55 -7.11 3.42 16.11
CA GLU A 55 -7.43 4.83 16.25
C GLU A 55 -6.66 5.66 15.22
N THR A 56 -7.32 6.64 14.60
CA THR A 56 -6.69 7.51 13.59
C THR A 56 -5.41 8.17 14.11
N THR A 57 -5.36 8.54 15.40
CA THR A 57 -4.15 9.12 16.01
C THR A 57 -2.96 8.16 15.99
N ARG A 58 -3.18 6.86 16.24
CA ARG A 58 -2.12 5.84 16.19
C ARG A 58 -1.69 5.56 14.77
N ILE A 59 -2.63 5.48 13.83
CA ILE A 59 -2.32 5.33 12.39
C ILE A 59 -1.51 6.54 11.89
N LYS A 60 -1.91 7.78 12.22
CA LYS A 60 -1.13 8.98 11.89
C LYS A 60 0.28 8.93 12.44
N ALA A 61 0.42 8.53 13.71
CA ALA A 61 1.74 8.38 14.33
C ALA A 61 2.58 7.33 13.60
N ALA A 62 2.00 6.19 13.21
CA ALA A 62 2.67 5.16 12.45
C ALA A 62 3.11 5.63 11.05
N VAL A 63 2.27 6.37 10.33
CA VAL A 63 2.62 6.96 9.02
C VAL A 63 3.79 7.93 9.18
N TYR A 64 3.75 8.80 10.19
CA TYR A 64 4.82 9.77 10.43
C TYR A 64 6.13 9.11 10.89
N GLN A 65 6.04 8.03 11.68
CA GLN A 65 7.22 7.24 12.08
C GLN A 65 7.85 6.49 10.90
N THR A 66 7.02 5.99 9.98
CA THR A 66 7.46 5.30 8.77
C THR A 66 8.10 6.31 7.80
N PHE A 67 7.40 7.40 7.49
CA PHE A 67 7.87 8.45 6.59
C PHE A 67 7.98 9.80 7.32
N PRO A 68 9.09 10.08 8.04
CA PRO A 68 9.29 11.33 8.79
C PRO A 68 9.65 12.52 7.89
N THR A 69 9.05 12.58 6.69
CA THR A 69 9.38 13.50 5.59
C THR A 69 8.12 14.20 5.08
N ALA A 70 8.23 14.95 3.97
CA ALA A 70 7.08 15.58 3.34
C ALA A 70 6.07 14.53 2.85
N LEU A 71 6.54 13.38 2.34
CA LEU A 71 5.70 12.27 1.90
C LEU A 71 4.71 11.82 2.98
N GLY A 72 5.19 11.54 4.20
CA GLY A 72 4.31 11.12 5.29
C GLY A 72 3.31 12.20 5.72
N LYS A 73 3.73 13.47 5.75
CA LYS A 73 2.85 14.60 6.06
C LYS A 73 1.76 14.78 5.01
N ASN A 74 2.13 14.71 3.72
CA ASN A 74 1.19 14.86 2.61
C ASN A 74 0.24 13.67 2.55
N ALA A 75 0.71 12.44 2.78
CA ALA A 75 -0.12 11.24 2.87
C ALA A 75 -1.17 11.37 3.99
N ILE A 76 -0.79 11.93 5.15
CA ILE A 76 -1.72 12.21 6.25
C ILE A 76 -2.79 13.22 5.83
N VAL A 77 -2.42 14.29 5.12
CA VAL A 77 -3.36 15.31 4.63
C VAL A 77 -4.36 14.70 3.64
N GLU A 78 -3.89 13.95 2.65
CA GLU A 78 -4.77 13.27 1.68
C GLU A 78 -5.72 12.30 2.39
N ALA A 79 -5.23 11.55 3.36
CA ALA A 79 -6.05 10.63 4.14
C ALA A 79 -7.09 11.33 5.02
N GLU A 80 -6.77 12.51 5.56
CA GLU A 80 -7.74 13.35 6.29
C GLU A 80 -8.82 13.91 5.36
N LEU A 81 -8.46 14.31 4.15
CA LEU A 81 -9.42 14.78 3.14
C LEU A 81 -10.37 13.66 2.72
N GLU A 82 -9.86 12.47 2.43
CA GLU A 82 -10.68 11.32 2.04
C GLU A 82 -11.61 10.87 3.19
N ALA A 83 -11.08 10.79 4.42
CA ALA A 83 -11.88 10.44 5.60
C ALA A 83 -13.00 11.45 5.86
N LYS A 84 -12.71 12.75 5.71
CA LYS A 84 -13.73 13.80 5.81
C LYS A 84 -14.79 13.65 4.72
N SER A 85 -14.37 13.44 3.47
CA SER A 85 -15.27 13.23 2.33
C SER A 85 -16.23 12.06 2.57
N TYR A 86 -15.72 10.95 3.12
CA TYR A 86 -16.55 9.80 3.48
C TYR A 86 -17.62 10.14 4.54
N ILE A 87 -17.25 10.90 5.59
CA ILE A 87 -18.18 11.35 6.63
C ILE A 87 -19.24 12.29 6.03
N ASP A 88 -18.82 13.25 5.21
CA ASP A 88 -19.70 14.23 4.57
C ASP A 88 -20.71 13.56 3.62
N MET A 89 -20.34 12.44 2.99
CA MET A 89 -21.24 11.60 2.19
C MET A 89 -22.19 10.72 3.03
N GLY A 90 -22.21 10.87 4.35
CA GLY A 90 -23.07 10.10 5.25
C GLY A 90 -22.55 8.71 5.58
N GLY A 91 -21.23 8.49 5.44
CA GLY A 91 -20.57 7.26 5.84
C GLY A 91 -20.87 6.90 7.29
N LYS A 92 -21.35 5.68 7.52
CA LYS A 92 -21.57 5.14 8.87
C LYS A 92 -20.54 4.06 9.14
N ASP A 93 -19.72 4.27 10.16
CA ASP A 93 -18.90 3.19 10.69
C ASP A 93 -19.81 2.10 11.25
N THR A 94 -19.61 0.87 10.79
CA THR A 94 -20.34 -0.32 11.25
C THR A 94 -20.17 -0.59 12.74
N VAL A 95 -19.22 0.08 13.39
CA VAL A 95 -18.97 0.00 14.85
C VAL A 95 -19.98 0.84 15.65
N ASN A 96 -20.54 1.92 15.08
CA ASN A 96 -21.39 2.87 15.83
C ASN A 96 -22.88 2.50 15.89
N ASN A 97 -23.29 1.36 15.30
CA ASN A 97 -24.68 0.89 15.34
C ASN A 97 -24.95 -0.16 16.45
N GLN A 98 -24.05 -0.27 17.43
CA GLN A 98 -24.26 -1.11 18.62
C GLN A 98 -25.00 -0.31 19.69
N GLY A 99 -26.23 -0.73 20.02
CA GLY A 99 -27.05 -0.11 21.06
C GLY A 99 -26.37 -0.11 22.44
N PRO A 100 -26.89 0.69 23.40
CA PRO A 100 -26.34 0.79 24.74
C PRO A 100 -26.44 -0.58 25.44
N GLY A 101 -25.33 -1.32 25.53
CA GLY A 101 -25.27 -2.63 26.19
C GLY A 101 -24.34 -3.66 25.57
N GLN A 102 -23.78 -3.45 24.37
CA GLN A 102 -22.75 -4.33 23.79
C GLN A 102 -21.36 -3.70 23.93
N SER A 103 -20.79 -3.84 25.12
CA SER A 103 -19.36 -3.61 25.37
C SER A 103 -18.54 -4.73 24.72
N ASN A 104 -17.46 -4.34 24.03
CA ASN A 104 -16.31 -5.15 23.56
C ASN A 104 -16.25 -5.48 22.06
N ALA A 105 -16.33 -4.46 21.18
CA ALA A 105 -15.41 -4.50 20.03
C ALA A 105 -14.00 -4.51 20.63
N SER A 106 -13.34 -5.67 20.64
CA SER A 106 -12.05 -5.86 21.31
C SER A 106 -11.07 -4.80 20.82
N VAL A 107 -10.79 -3.81 21.68
CA VAL A 107 -9.84 -2.73 21.38
C VAL A 107 -8.56 -3.41 20.90
N PHE A 108 -8.18 -3.16 19.65
CA PHE A 108 -6.90 -3.62 19.16
C PHE A 108 -5.85 -2.84 19.95
N ASN A 109 -5.13 -3.56 20.80
CA ASN A 109 -4.00 -3.03 21.56
C ASN A 109 -2.95 -4.13 21.49
N ALA A 110 -2.10 -4.05 20.47
CA ALA A 110 -1.16 -5.11 20.09
C ALA A 110 0.15 -5.10 20.88
N ASP A 111 0.15 -4.58 22.09
CA ASP A 111 1.36 -4.51 22.91
C ASP A 111 1.92 -5.90 23.32
N SER A 112 1.24 -7.02 22.99
CA SER A 112 1.67 -8.37 23.41
C SER A 112 1.30 -9.58 22.51
N ASP A 113 0.67 -9.40 21.34
CA ASP A 113 0.17 -10.56 20.55
C ASP A 113 0.38 -10.39 19.02
N GLU A 114 1.45 -11.01 18.50
CA GLU A 114 1.79 -11.05 17.07
C GLU A 114 0.68 -11.69 16.21
N SER A 115 -0.03 -12.68 16.75
CA SER A 115 -1.13 -13.35 16.02
C SER A 115 -2.29 -12.38 15.75
N ARG A 116 -2.49 -11.39 16.63
CA ARG A 116 -3.49 -10.35 16.39
C ARG A 116 -3.08 -9.41 15.27
N VAL A 117 -1.81 -9.01 15.19
CA VAL A 117 -1.29 -8.13 14.13
C VAL A 117 -1.57 -8.74 12.75
N GLU A 118 -1.28 -10.03 12.57
CA GLU A 118 -1.54 -10.74 11.31
C GLU A 118 -3.03 -10.77 10.95
N GLN A 119 -3.91 -11.01 11.93
CA GLN A 119 -5.37 -10.99 11.71
C GLN A 119 -5.90 -9.59 11.33
N VAL A 120 -5.36 -8.53 11.93
CA VAL A 120 -5.72 -7.14 11.57
C VAL A 120 -5.23 -6.83 10.17
N PHE A 121 -4.00 -7.22 9.87
CA PHE A 121 -3.36 -6.99 8.60
C PHE A 121 -4.15 -7.62 7.45
N GLU A 122 -4.59 -8.87 7.57
CA GLU A 122 -5.41 -9.51 6.53
C GLU A 122 -6.75 -8.80 6.32
N GLN A 123 -7.35 -8.24 7.38
CA GLN A 123 -8.57 -7.43 7.26
C GLN A 123 -8.32 -6.10 6.59
N PHE A 124 -7.24 -5.40 6.95
CA PHE A 124 -6.84 -4.18 6.26
C PHE A 124 -6.54 -4.47 4.79
N ARG A 125 -5.77 -5.51 4.48
CA ARG A 125 -5.42 -5.89 3.11
C ARG A 125 -6.68 -6.04 2.27
N ALA A 126 -7.66 -6.81 2.74
CA ALA A 126 -8.93 -6.98 2.04
C ALA A 126 -9.71 -5.68 1.86
N LYS A 127 -9.81 -4.86 2.91
CA LYS A 127 -10.54 -3.59 2.86
C LYS A 127 -9.85 -2.54 2.01
N CYS A 128 -8.54 -2.40 2.09
CA CYS A 128 -7.76 -1.45 1.31
C CYS A 128 -7.80 -1.76 -0.19
N GLN A 129 -7.73 -3.04 -0.57
CA GLN A 129 -7.97 -3.45 -1.97
C GLN A 129 -9.38 -3.11 -2.44
N TYR A 130 -10.39 -3.27 -1.56
CA TYR A 130 -11.78 -2.96 -1.91
C TYR A 130 -12.05 -1.45 -2.03
N TYR A 131 -11.54 -0.65 -1.09
CA TYR A 131 -11.77 0.80 -1.04
C TYR A 131 -10.86 1.60 -1.97
N SER A 132 -9.78 1.00 -2.48
CA SER A 132 -8.89 1.70 -3.39
C SER A 132 -9.63 2.15 -4.65
N LYS A 133 -9.54 3.45 -4.92
CA LYS A 133 -9.95 4.11 -6.16
C LYS A 133 -9.01 3.76 -7.31
N LEU A 134 -7.75 3.47 -6.99
CA LEU A 134 -6.72 3.06 -7.94
C LEU A 134 -6.68 1.55 -8.19
N GLY A 135 -7.49 0.76 -7.46
CA GLY A 135 -7.60 -0.69 -7.62
C GLY A 135 -8.73 -1.15 -8.54
N GLU A 136 -8.76 -2.45 -8.84
CA GLU A 136 -9.99 -3.09 -9.30
C GLU A 136 -10.79 -3.47 -8.06
N ARG A 137 -12.01 -2.96 -7.89
CA ARG A 137 -12.90 -3.30 -6.77
C ARG A 137 -13.28 -4.78 -6.85
N LEU A 138 -12.41 -5.65 -6.33
CA LEU A 138 -12.54 -7.09 -6.37
C LEU A 138 -12.90 -7.61 -4.97
N GLY A 139 -13.94 -8.43 -4.89
CA GLY A 139 -14.38 -9.07 -3.66
C GLY A 139 -15.35 -8.25 -2.82
N SER A 140 -15.47 -8.62 -1.55
CA SER A 140 -16.33 -7.98 -0.56
C SER A 140 -15.47 -7.40 0.56
N PRO A 141 -15.82 -6.23 1.14
CA PRO A 141 -15.09 -5.66 2.28
C PRO A 141 -15.29 -6.46 3.57
N ALA A 142 -16.24 -7.41 3.57
CA ALA A 142 -16.41 -8.37 4.64
C ALA A 142 -15.29 -9.43 4.55
N GLY A 143 -14.33 -9.36 5.47
CA GLY A 143 -13.46 -10.49 5.76
C GLY A 143 -14.29 -11.72 6.16
N SER A 144 -13.65 -12.90 6.18
CA SER A 144 -14.29 -14.14 6.63
C SER A 144 -15.04 -13.91 7.96
N PRO A 145 -16.29 -14.38 8.11
CA PRO A 145 -17.19 -14.04 9.22
C PRO A 145 -16.76 -14.58 10.60
N SER A 146 -15.55 -15.15 10.71
CA SER A 146 -15.04 -15.82 11.92
C SER A 146 -14.25 -14.91 12.86
N ASN A 147 -13.91 -13.67 12.49
CA ASN A 147 -13.05 -12.81 13.32
C ASN A 147 -13.86 -11.80 14.14
N SER A 148 -13.71 -11.86 15.47
CA SER A 148 -14.38 -10.98 16.44
C SER A 148 -13.92 -9.52 16.41
N MET A 149 -12.79 -9.24 15.76
CA MET A 149 -12.24 -7.89 15.63
C MET A 149 -12.55 -7.37 14.23
N VAL A 150 -13.14 -6.18 14.12
CA VAL A 150 -13.54 -5.58 12.85
C VAL A 150 -12.77 -4.28 12.66
N VAL A 151 -11.91 -4.21 11.63
CA VAL A 151 -11.29 -2.93 11.21
C VAL A 151 -12.40 -1.94 10.81
N PRO A 152 -12.53 -0.77 11.45
CA PRO A 152 -13.56 0.21 11.08
C PRO A 152 -13.39 0.70 9.63
N THR A 153 -14.50 1.00 8.97
CA THR A 153 -14.50 1.41 7.56
C THR A 153 -13.76 2.73 7.36
N LEU A 154 -14.01 3.73 8.21
CA LEU A 154 -13.31 5.01 8.16
C LEU A 154 -11.79 4.86 8.25
N ILE A 155 -11.32 3.96 9.11
CA ILE A 155 -9.89 3.69 9.31
C ILE A 155 -9.30 2.97 8.10
N ALA A 156 -10.03 2.01 7.51
CA ALA A 156 -9.59 1.38 6.27
C ALA A 156 -9.51 2.38 5.11
N ILE A 157 -10.47 3.29 4.97
CA ILE A 157 -10.44 4.38 3.98
C ILE A 157 -9.23 5.28 4.20
N TYR A 158 -8.97 5.66 5.45
CA TYR A 158 -7.81 6.47 5.81
C TYR A 158 -6.50 5.81 5.38
N VAL A 159 -6.28 4.54 5.75
CA VAL A 159 -5.08 3.79 5.37
C VAL A 159 -5.01 3.57 3.86
N THR A 160 -6.14 3.37 3.19
CA THR A 160 -6.20 3.26 1.72
C THR A 160 -5.67 4.51 1.05
N ALA A 161 -6.13 5.70 1.48
CA ALA A 161 -5.67 6.97 0.93
C ALA A 161 -4.16 7.20 1.16
N VAL A 162 -3.62 6.76 2.31
CA VAL A 162 -2.16 6.76 2.55
C VAL A 162 -1.43 5.90 1.51
N LEU A 163 -1.90 4.66 1.29
CA LEU A 163 -1.27 3.75 0.32
C LEU A 163 -1.35 4.30 -1.11
N GLU A 164 -2.48 4.89 -1.49
CA GLU A 164 -2.66 5.51 -2.82
C GLU A 164 -1.71 6.69 -3.03
N HIS A 165 -1.62 7.60 -2.06
CA HIS A 165 -0.71 8.75 -2.15
C HIS A 165 0.76 8.30 -2.27
N VAL A 166 1.16 7.31 -1.49
CA VAL A 166 2.52 6.75 -1.57
C VAL A 166 2.74 6.05 -2.92
N ALA A 167 1.75 5.34 -3.45
CA ALA A 167 1.85 4.70 -4.75
C ALA A 167 2.03 5.70 -5.89
N GLU A 168 1.26 6.79 -5.89
CA GLU A 168 1.40 7.91 -6.84
C GLU A 168 2.79 8.51 -6.76
N TYR A 169 3.29 8.78 -5.56
CA TYR A 169 4.64 9.31 -5.37
C TYR A 169 5.69 8.35 -5.95
N VAL A 170 5.61 7.04 -5.67
CA VAL A 170 6.53 6.03 -6.21
C VAL A 170 6.51 6.00 -7.74
N LEU A 171 5.33 6.11 -8.37
CA LEU A 171 5.22 6.17 -9.83
C LEU A 171 5.91 7.41 -10.41
N GLN A 172 5.78 8.58 -9.76
CA GLN A 172 6.42 9.82 -10.18
C GLN A 172 7.95 9.74 -10.11
N ILE A 173 8.50 9.22 -9.00
CA ILE A 173 9.95 9.07 -8.86
C ILE A 173 10.50 7.96 -9.79
N ALA A 174 9.74 6.90 -10.04
CA ALA A 174 10.11 5.86 -11.00
C ALA A 174 10.13 6.38 -12.45
N SER A 175 9.21 7.28 -12.81
CA SER A 175 9.30 8.00 -14.08
C SER A 175 10.56 8.84 -14.17
N THR A 176 10.91 9.57 -13.10
CA THR A 176 12.15 10.37 -13.07
C THR A 176 13.40 9.49 -13.22
N VAL A 177 13.36 8.25 -12.71
CA VAL A 177 14.44 7.27 -12.91
C VAL A 177 14.49 6.81 -14.36
N ALA A 178 13.34 6.55 -15.00
CA ALA A 178 13.27 6.18 -16.40
C ALA A 178 13.83 7.29 -17.31
N ASP A 179 13.49 8.57 -17.05
CA ASP A 179 14.00 9.73 -17.80
C ASP A 179 15.54 9.84 -17.78
N ARG A 180 16.18 9.44 -16.68
CA ARG A 180 17.65 9.46 -16.54
C ARG A 180 18.32 8.34 -17.32
N GLN A 181 17.57 7.34 -17.75
CA GLN A 181 18.08 6.19 -18.47
C GLN A 181 17.72 6.32 -19.94
N ASP A 182 18.71 6.63 -20.78
CA ASP A 182 18.54 6.91 -22.22
C ASP A 182 17.77 5.86 -23.04
N HIS A 183 17.50 4.66 -22.49
CA HIS A 183 16.86 3.53 -23.19
C HIS A 183 15.69 2.90 -22.41
N ALA A 184 15.11 3.59 -21.43
CA ALA A 184 13.92 3.08 -20.76
C ALA A 184 12.69 3.27 -21.66
N ASP A 185 12.09 2.19 -22.15
CA ASP A 185 10.83 2.23 -22.92
C ASP A 185 9.58 2.20 -22.03
N MET A 186 9.73 1.74 -20.79
CA MET A 186 8.65 1.52 -19.82
C MET A 186 9.21 1.44 -18.40
N ILE A 187 8.34 1.63 -17.41
CA ILE A 187 8.69 1.46 -16.00
C ILE A 187 8.62 -0.04 -15.66
N THR A 188 9.78 -0.62 -15.35
CA THR A 188 9.91 -2.03 -14.96
C THR A 188 10.23 -2.19 -13.47
N VAL A 189 10.45 -3.42 -13.03
CA VAL A 189 10.94 -3.72 -11.68
C VAL A 189 12.22 -2.96 -11.37
N ARG A 190 13.06 -2.70 -12.39
CA ARG A 190 14.29 -1.93 -12.24
C ARG A 190 14.00 -0.50 -11.80
N GLU A 191 13.15 0.21 -12.52
CA GLU A 191 12.86 1.62 -12.26
C GLU A 191 12.18 1.76 -10.88
N ILE A 192 11.27 0.84 -10.53
CA ILE A 192 10.66 0.79 -9.19
C ILE A 192 11.73 0.54 -8.11
N TYR A 193 12.60 -0.45 -8.29
CA TYR A 193 13.65 -0.77 -7.31
C TYR A 193 14.61 0.41 -7.08
N VAL A 194 15.09 1.01 -8.17
CA VAL A 194 16.00 2.17 -8.12
C VAL A 194 15.32 3.37 -7.48
N ALA A 195 14.06 3.64 -7.84
CA ALA A 195 13.27 4.71 -7.23
C ALA A 195 13.16 4.56 -5.71
N LEU A 196 12.79 3.37 -5.23
CA LEU A 196 12.67 3.08 -3.80
C LEU A 196 14.03 3.15 -3.07
N GLN A 197 15.13 2.83 -3.75
CA GLN A 197 16.47 2.84 -3.18
C GLN A 197 17.11 4.24 -3.13
N GLU A 198 16.86 5.10 -4.14
CA GLU A 198 17.56 6.39 -4.26
C GLU A 198 16.76 7.58 -3.73
N ASP A 199 15.44 7.43 -3.57
CA ASP A 199 14.60 8.52 -3.09
C ASP A 199 14.71 8.71 -1.57
N ARG A 200 15.16 9.89 -1.15
CA ARG A 200 15.39 10.22 0.27
C ARG A 200 14.14 10.17 1.14
N GLN A 201 12.94 10.22 0.56
CA GLN A 201 11.71 10.18 1.34
C GLN A 201 11.26 8.74 1.63
N ILE A 202 11.75 7.75 0.86
CA ILE A 202 11.35 6.34 0.97
C ILE A 202 12.51 5.43 1.41
N GLU A 203 13.75 5.72 0.99
CA GLU A 203 14.93 4.85 1.15
C GLU A 203 15.01 4.24 2.55
N GLN A 204 14.91 5.06 3.61
CA GLN A 204 15.03 4.57 4.99
C GLN A 204 13.99 3.51 5.36
N THR A 205 12.75 3.65 4.87
CA THR A 205 11.72 2.63 5.07
C THR A 205 11.99 1.41 4.19
N PHE A 206 12.37 1.62 2.93
CA PHE A 206 12.62 0.53 2.01
C PHE A 206 13.81 -0.35 2.44
N GLU A 207 14.81 0.24 3.08
CA GLU A 207 15.97 -0.46 3.66
C GLU A 207 15.59 -1.50 4.72
N THR A 208 14.50 -1.28 5.46
CA THR A 208 14.04 -2.21 6.50
C THR A 208 13.13 -3.31 5.96
N MET A 209 12.68 -3.20 4.71
CA MET A 209 11.74 -4.14 4.10
C MET A 209 12.42 -5.44 3.62
N ILE A 210 11.76 -6.56 3.87
CA ILE A 210 12.08 -7.87 3.30
C ILE A 210 11.99 -7.81 1.77
N LEU A 211 11.03 -7.06 1.22
CA LEU A 211 10.87 -6.86 -0.21
C LEU A 211 12.13 -6.33 -0.90
N LYS A 212 12.95 -5.48 -0.25
CA LYS A 212 14.20 -5.01 -0.83
C LYS A 212 15.08 -6.17 -1.28
N SER A 213 15.27 -7.16 -0.40
CA SER A 213 16.06 -8.35 -0.71
C SER A 213 15.46 -9.19 -1.84
N GLN A 214 14.14 -9.19 -2.00
CA GLN A 214 13.45 -9.90 -3.08
C GLN A 214 13.59 -9.17 -4.41
N LEU A 215 13.38 -7.85 -4.44
CA LEU A 215 13.51 -7.03 -5.64
C LEU A 215 14.96 -6.95 -6.11
N GLN A 216 15.93 -6.87 -5.21
CA GLN A 216 17.36 -6.89 -5.56
C GLN A 216 17.73 -8.18 -6.32
N LYS A 217 17.18 -9.34 -5.92
CA LYS A 217 17.39 -10.60 -6.65
C LYS A 217 16.75 -10.56 -8.04
N ARG A 218 15.52 -10.03 -8.17
CA ARG A 218 14.84 -9.88 -9.47
C ARG A 218 15.60 -8.93 -10.39
N PHE A 219 16.07 -7.80 -9.86
CA PHE A 219 16.87 -6.81 -10.58
C PHE A 219 18.22 -7.39 -11.05
N ARG A 220 18.91 -8.15 -10.21
CA ARG A 220 20.16 -8.82 -10.62
C ARG A 220 19.91 -9.84 -11.74
N ASN A 221 18.81 -10.59 -11.67
CA ASN A 221 18.47 -11.57 -12.70
C ASN A 221 18.11 -10.89 -14.04
N SER A 222 17.45 -9.72 -14.02
CA SER A 222 17.15 -8.98 -15.25
C SER A 222 18.39 -8.39 -15.92
N LEU A 223 19.45 -8.09 -15.16
CA LEU A 223 20.74 -7.64 -15.71
C LEU A 223 21.58 -8.77 -16.32
N ILE A 224 21.39 -10.02 -15.87
CA ILE A 224 22.18 -11.19 -16.31
C ILE A 224 21.62 -11.82 -17.61
N MET A 225 20.43 -11.40 -18.07
CA MET A 225 19.82 -11.84 -19.34
C MET A 225 19.83 -10.72 -20.42
N PRO A 226 20.99 -10.24 -20.91
CA PRO A 226 21.02 -9.44 -22.12
C PRO A 226 20.90 -10.38 -23.34
N GLY A 227 19.73 -10.39 -23.97
CA GLY A 227 19.57 -10.83 -25.35
C GLY A 227 19.56 -12.35 -25.61
N THR A 228 18.38 -12.96 -25.52
CA THR A 228 17.99 -13.93 -26.56
C THR A 228 17.10 -13.21 -27.56
N GLY A 229 17.73 -12.40 -28.41
CA GLY A 229 17.09 -11.97 -29.65
C GLY A 229 16.83 -13.22 -30.49
N SER A 230 15.57 -13.60 -30.63
CA SER A 230 15.17 -14.57 -31.63
C SER A 230 15.36 -13.94 -33.00
N LYS A 231 16.27 -14.54 -33.78
CA LYS A 231 16.30 -14.45 -35.24
C LYS A 231 15.04 -15.05 -35.84
#